data_AF-A0A4U9CY82-F1
#
_entry.id   AF-A0A4U9CY82-F1
#
_cell.length_a   1.000
_cell.length_b   1.000
_cell.length_c   1.000
_cell.angle_alpha   90.00
_cell.angle_beta   90.00
_cell.angle_gamma   90.00
#
_symmetry.space_group_name_H-M   'P 1'
#
loop_
_entity.id
_entity.type
_entity.pdbx_description
1 polymer ?
#
loop_
_entity_poly.entity_id
_entity_poly.type
_entity_poly.pdbx_seq_one_letter_code
_entity_poly.pdbx_strand_id
1 'polypeptide(L)'
;MQSGSKAALGIIPLGTANDFATSVGIPQDLASALKLAIVGRDIAIDVARVNDKTGFINMATGGFGTRITTETPEKTQGRAGGRLLPDPRPDAHGYP
;
A
#
# COMPACT_ATOMS: atom_id res chain seq x y z
N MET A 1 8.26 23.45 -21.99
CA MET A 1 8.34 24.41 -20.88
C MET A 1 7.96 23.68 -19.59
N GLN A 2 8.93 23.16 -18.83
CA GLN A 2 8.65 22.59 -17.50
C GLN A 2 8.51 23.75 -16.51
N SER A 3 7.27 24.18 -16.27
CA SER A 3 6.94 25.11 -15.18
C SER A 3 6.77 24.30 -13.90
N GLY A 4 7.88 23.79 -13.37
CA GLY A 4 7.91 23.20 -12.02
C GLY A 4 8.38 24.26 -11.03
N SER A 5 7.57 24.55 -10.01
CA SER A 5 8.01 25.35 -8.87
C SER A 5 9.27 24.75 -8.25
N LYS A 6 10.28 25.57 -7.97
CA LYS A 6 11.57 25.17 -7.36
C LYS A 6 11.44 24.79 -5.87
N ALA A 7 10.23 24.47 -5.42
CA ALA A 7 9.93 24.13 -4.05
C ALA A 7 10.32 22.66 -3.80
N ALA A 8 11.07 22.42 -2.73
CA ALA A 8 11.39 21.07 -2.29
C ALA A 8 10.14 20.38 -1.71
N LEU A 9 10.05 19.07 -1.90
CA LEU A 9 9.01 18.22 -1.30
C LEU A 9 9.53 17.60 -0.01
N GLY A 10 8.89 17.94 1.12
CA GLY A 10 9.10 17.27 2.41
C GLY A 10 8.12 16.11 2.60
N ILE A 11 8.57 15.01 3.20
CA ILE A 11 7.74 13.81 3.46
C ILE A 11 7.70 13.53 4.95
N ILE A 12 6.50 13.29 5.48
CA ILE A 12 6.26 12.87 6.87
C ILE A 12 5.57 11.50 6.84
N PRO A 13 6.14 10.45 7.47
CA PRO A 13 5.61 9.09 7.39
C PRO A 13 4.42 8.87 8.35
N LEU A 14 3.25 9.40 8.00
CA LEU A 14 2.02 9.27 8.80
C LEU A 14 1.06 8.17 8.32
N GLY A 15 1.36 7.52 7.19
CA GLY A 15 0.52 6.47 6.62
C GLY A 15 0.84 5.08 7.19
N THR A 16 0.04 4.08 6.84
CA THR A 16 0.34 2.67 7.16
C THR A 16 1.41 2.09 6.24
N ALA A 17 1.48 2.57 4.99
CA ALA A 17 2.47 2.16 4.00
C ALA A 17 3.40 3.33 3.67
N ASN A 18 4.53 3.40 4.39
CA ASN A 18 5.54 4.46 4.25
C ASN A 18 6.81 3.95 3.55
N ASP A 19 6.68 2.97 2.65
CA ASP A 19 7.83 2.24 2.09
C ASP A 19 8.87 3.16 1.44
N PHE A 20 8.43 4.21 0.76
CA PHE A 20 9.33 5.21 0.19
C PHE A 20 10.08 6.00 1.26
N ALA A 21 9.40 6.44 2.31
CA ALA A 21 10.03 7.18 3.40
C ALA A 21 11.06 6.30 4.13
N THR A 22 10.72 5.03 4.36
CA THR A 22 11.63 4.04 4.95
C THR A 22 12.84 3.77 4.05
N SER A 23 12.64 3.57 2.74
CA SER A 23 13.72 3.22 1.81
C SER A 23 14.73 4.35 1.62
N VAL A 24 14.28 5.60 1.67
CA VAL A 24 15.17 6.79 1.58
C VAL A 24 15.68 7.27 2.93
N GLY A 25 15.42 6.54 4.01
CA GLY A 25 16.00 6.78 5.33
C GLY A 25 15.35 7.92 6.13
N ILE A 26 14.09 8.26 5.84
CA ILE A 26 13.34 9.22 6.64
C ILE A 26 13.06 8.62 8.02
N PRO A 27 13.38 9.35 9.12
CA PRO A 27 13.07 8.90 10.48
C PRO A 27 11.58 8.62 10.65
N GLN A 28 11.23 7.57 11.38
CA GLN A 28 9.84 7.23 11.66
C GLN A 28 9.24 8.07 12.79
N ASP A 29 10.08 8.69 13.63
CA ASP A 29 9.61 9.61 14.65
C ASP A 29 9.20 10.94 14.01
N LEU A 30 8.01 11.40 14.39
CA LEU A 30 7.38 12.57 13.79
C LEU A 30 8.24 13.83 13.92
N ALA A 31 8.88 14.02 15.08
CA ALA A 31 9.67 15.22 15.36
C ALA A 31 10.92 15.29 14.45
N SER A 32 11.66 14.19 14.30
CA SER A 32 12.84 14.19 13.44
C SER A 32 12.47 14.21 11.95
N ALA A 33 11.37 13.55 11.55
CA ALA A 33 10.86 13.65 10.18
C ALA A 33 10.49 15.09 9.82
N LEU A 34 9.80 15.80 10.71
CA LEU A 34 9.44 17.20 10.52
C LEU A 34 10.68 18.10 10.47
N LYS A 35 11.65 17.87 11.36
CA LYS A 35 12.92 18.59 11.33
C LYS A 35 13.64 18.38 10.00
N LEU A 36 13.73 17.14 9.53
CA LEU A 36 14.34 16.82 8.24
C LEU A 36 13.61 17.51 7.07
N ALA A 37 12.27 17.54 7.09
CA ALA A 37 11.49 18.19 6.03
C ALA A 37 11.66 19.71 5.96
N ILE A 38 11.98 20.37 7.08
CA ILE A 38 12.11 21.84 7.15
C ILE A 38 13.55 22.30 6.93
N VAL A 39 14.53 21.66 7.59
CA VAL A 39 15.93 22.11 7.58
C VAL A 39 16.86 21.20 6.78
N GLY A 40 16.37 20.05 6.32
CA GLY A 40 17.14 19.12 5.51
C GLY A 40 17.52 19.70 4.16
N ARG A 41 18.61 19.17 3.60
CA ARG A 41 19.02 19.49 2.24
C ARG A 41 18.16 18.71 1.25
N ASP A 42 17.62 19.42 0.26
CA ASP A 42 16.91 18.80 -0.84
C ASP A 42 17.87 18.05 -1.78
N ILE A 43 17.37 16.93 -2.32
CA ILE A 43 18.07 16.13 -3.32
C ILE A 43 17.16 15.94 -4.53
N ALA A 44 17.74 15.89 -5.72
CA ALA A 44 16.99 15.57 -6.92
C ALA A 44 16.59 14.09 -6.88
N ILE A 45 15.31 13.82 -7.19
CA ILE A 45 14.77 12.47 -7.31
C ILE A 45 14.11 12.31 -8.68
N ASP A 46 14.20 11.12 -9.24
CA ASP A 46 13.51 10.78 -10.47
C ASP A 46 12.03 10.47 -10.18
N VAL A 47 11.14 10.85 -11.11
CA VAL A 47 9.71 10.58 -11.02
C VAL A 47 9.26 9.90 -12.31
N ALA A 48 8.63 8.74 -12.20
CA ALA A 48 8.04 8.05 -13.34
C ALA A 48 6.69 8.68 -13.69
N ARG A 49 6.37 8.80 -14.99
CA ARG A 49 5.08 9.34 -15.46
C ARG A 49 4.42 8.38 -16.44
N VAL A 50 3.14 8.07 -16.20
CA VAL A 50 2.33 7.21 -17.07
C VAL A 50 1.32 8.06 -17.85
N ASN A 51 1.26 7.85 -19.17
CA ASN A 51 0.35 8.54 -20.10
C ASN A 51 0.36 10.08 -19.95
N ASP A 52 1.51 10.64 -19.58
CA ASP A 52 1.71 12.07 -19.31
C ASP A 52 0.77 12.72 -18.28
N LYS A 53 0.06 11.90 -17.48
CA LYS A 53 -0.97 12.35 -16.54
C LYS A 53 -0.65 12.04 -15.09
N THR A 54 -0.13 10.84 -14.83
CA THR A 54 0.03 10.35 -13.44
C THR A 54 1.50 10.11 -13.14
N GLY A 55 2.01 10.80 -12.12
CA GLY A 55 3.37 10.62 -11.60
C GLY A 55 3.42 9.59 -10.47
N PHE A 56 4.51 8.83 -10.39
CA PHE A 56 4.77 7.84 -9.34
C PHE A 56 6.22 7.97 -8.87
N ILE A 57 6.42 7.98 -7.55
CA ILE A 57 7.74 8.12 -6.92
C ILE A 57 8.29 6.76 -6.47
N ASN A 58 7.42 5.84 -6.03
CA ASN A 58 7.86 4.56 -5.44
C ASN A 58 7.63 3.38 -6.37
N MET A 59 6.35 3.05 -6.64
CA MET A 59 6.01 1.84 -7.37
C MET A 59 4.66 1.99 -8.08
N ALA A 60 4.57 1.46 -9.29
CA ALA A 60 3.32 1.25 -10.00
C ALA A 60 3.23 -0.24 -10.40
N THR A 61 2.30 -0.98 -9.80
CA THR A 61 2.04 -2.38 -10.15
C THR A 61 0.73 -2.49 -10.93
N GLY A 62 0.71 -3.36 -11.95
CA GLY A 62 -0.47 -3.64 -12.75
C GLY A 62 -0.69 -5.15 -12.85
N GLY A 63 -1.95 -5.57 -12.74
CA GLY A 63 -2.35 -6.98 -12.87
C GLY A 63 -3.80 -7.08 -13.37
N PHE A 64 -4.14 -8.19 -14.02
CA PHE A 64 -5.50 -8.47 -14.48
C PHE A 64 -6.35 -9.01 -13.32
N GLY A 65 -6.89 -8.11 -12.50
CA GLY A 65 -7.92 -8.44 -11.51
C GLY A 65 -9.30 -8.06 -12.03
N THR A 66 -10.30 -8.92 -11.90
CA THR A 66 -11.70 -8.51 -12.04
C THR A 66 -11.95 -7.42 -11.00
N ARG A 67 -12.01 -6.16 -11.46
CA ARG A 67 -12.33 -5.01 -10.62
C ARG A 67 -13.65 -5.34 -9.93
N ILE A 68 -13.62 -5.65 -8.64
CA ILE A 68 -14.85 -5.95 -7.89
C ILE A 68 -15.70 -4.70 -7.96
N THR A 69 -16.69 -4.75 -8.85
CA THR A 69 -17.79 -3.81 -8.88
C THR A 69 -18.59 -4.07 -7.61
N THR A 70 -18.46 -3.17 -6.63
CA THR A 70 -19.44 -3.06 -5.56
C THR A 70 -20.68 -2.37 -6.13
N GLU A 71 -21.37 -3.03 -7.04
CA GLU A 71 -22.79 -2.80 -7.25
C GLU A 71 -23.49 -3.86 -6.42
N THR A 72 -24.04 -3.43 -5.29
CA THR A 72 -24.97 -4.23 -4.51
C THR A 72 -26.30 -4.27 -5.27
N PRO A 73 -26.80 -5.42 -5.76
CA PRO A 73 -28.23 -5.59 -5.94
C PRO A 73 -28.76 -6.16 -4.63
N GLU A 74 -29.51 -5.34 -3.89
CA GLU A 74 -30.43 -5.88 -2.90
C GLU A 74 -31.41 -6.85 -3.58
N LYS A 75 -31.68 -7.96 -2.88
CA LYS A 75 -32.64 -9.03 -3.20
C LYS A 75 -32.20 -10.02 -4.28
N THR A 76 -31.81 -11.21 -3.84
CA THR A 76 -32.76 -12.34 -3.74
C THR A 76 -32.08 -13.54 -3.06
N GLN A 77 -32.73 -14.07 -2.03
CA GLN A 77 -32.42 -15.36 -1.40
C GLN A 77 -32.49 -16.50 -2.41
N GLY A 78 -31.49 -17.38 -2.41
CA GLY A 78 -31.54 -18.67 -3.09
C GLY A 78 -30.60 -19.66 -2.41
N ARG A 79 -31.19 -20.65 -1.73
CA ARG A 79 -30.53 -21.64 -0.85
C ARG A 79 -29.78 -22.71 -1.66
N ALA A 80 -28.59 -23.09 -1.20
CA ALA A 80 -27.99 -24.45 -1.16
C ALA A 80 -26.51 -24.26 -0.79
N GLY A 81 -25.95 -24.75 0.32
CA GLY A 81 -26.05 -26.09 0.88
C GLY A 81 -24.64 -26.70 0.82
N GLY A 82 -23.90 -26.69 1.93
CA GLY A 82 -22.54 -27.26 1.97
C GLY A 82 -21.68 -26.76 3.12
N ARG A 83 -22.14 -26.93 4.36
CA ARG A 83 -21.28 -26.82 5.54
C ARG A 83 -20.43 -28.09 5.63
N LEU A 84 -19.22 -28.05 5.09
CA LEU A 84 -18.21 -29.05 5.41
C LEU A 84 -17.64 -28.69 6.79
N LEU A 85 -18.21 -29.33 7.81
CA LEU A 85 -17.59 -29.46 9.13
C LEU A 85 -16.23 -30.16 8.98
N PRO A 86 -15.23 -29.84 9.81
CA PRO A 86 -14.01 -30.62 9.90
C PRO A 86 -14.35 -32.02 10.44
N ASP A 87 -13.92 -33.06 9.71
CA ASP A 87 -14.03 -34.45 10.14
C ASP A 87 -13.02 -34.72 11.27
N PRO A 88 -13.46 -35.15 12.47
CA PRO A 88 -12.56 -35.53 13.56
C PRO A 88 -12.10 -36.97 13.34
N ARG A 89 -10.78 -37.21 13.21
CA ARG A 89 -10.27 -38.58 13.31
C ARG A 89 -9.70 -38.88 14.70
N PRO A 90 -10.15 -39.99 15.33
CA PRO A 90 -9.67 -40.46 16.61
C PRO A 90 -8.32 -41.18 16.46
N ASP A 91 -7.58 -41.23 17.59
CA ASP A 91 -6.63 -42.24 18.07
C ASP A 91 -5.62 -42.90 17.10
N ALA A 92 -4.42 -43.33 17.47
CA ALA A 92 -3.52 -43.27 18.62
C ALA A 92 -2.16 -43.73 18.04
N HIS A 93 -1.04 -43.39 18.66
CA HIS A 93 0.13 -44.27 18.85
C HIS A 93 1.23 -43.43 19.50
N GLY A 94 1.65 -43.86 20.68
CA GLY A 94 2.54 -43.09 21.54
C GLY A 94 4.03 -43.34 21.34
N TYR A 95 4.73 -43.04 22.43
CA TYR A 95 6.13 -43.31 22.79
C TYR A 95 7.14 -42.22 22.45
N PRO A 96 8.19 -41.97 23.28
CA PRO A 96 8.47 -42.46 24.65
C PRO A 96 8.03 -41.50 25.76
#